data_AF-A0A2M7XBF7-F1
#
_entry.id   AF-A0A2M7XBF7-F1
#
_cell.length_a   1.000
_cell.length_b   1.000
_cell.length_c   1.000
_cell.angle_alpha   90.00
_cell.angle_beta   90.00
_cell.angle_gamma   90.00
#
_symmetry.space_group_name_H-M   'P 1'
#
loop_
_entity.id
_entity.type
_entity.pdbx_description
1 polymer ?
#
loop_
_entity_poly.entity_id
_entity_poly.type
_entity_poly.pdbx_seq_one_letter_code
_entity_poly.pdbx_strand_id
1 'polypeptide(L)'
;MRPIQLTDGYKPDHAKESEDVWVRRVLGIEQGPEVWLTELSHKSAVVTMAGMRHTITLPRTRLIALRAWVLNVLNERPENGRVGGAIAVMLRSPQLEVELICQQKDDQHPTEACRGRYCLFGGSGHEGETIEETILREFYEEIRDVGLADMLASKMIIKGLHRLPSVQWEGEYQAAFGVALTSDTEEFAHWRERLLSPGVFSESNPAHLKGVDLFRKIVEERRQPGYWFVGSHHTLIADILGF
;
A
#
# COMPACT_ATOMS: atom_id res chain seq x y z
N MET A 1 -7.43 -19.96 15.90
CA MET A 1 -7.78 -19.86 14.46
C MET A 1 -7.56 -21.21 13.81
N ARG A 2 -8.24 -21.52 12.70
CA ARG A 2 -7.87 -22.68 11.86
C ARG A 2 -6.47 -22.42 11.27
N PRO A 3 -5.55 -23.40 11.24
CA PRO A 3 -4.26 -23.24 10.57
C PRO A 3 -4.42 -22.87 9.09
N ILE A 4 -3.65 -21.90 8.63
CA ILE A 4 -3.63 -21.44 7.23
C ILE A 4 -2.27 -21.83 6.63
N GLN A 5 -2.28 -22.57 5.53
CA GLN A 5 -1.05 -22.92 4.81
C GLN A 5 -0.52 -21.68 4.07
N LEU A 6 0.78 -21.45 4.15
CA LEU A 6 1.46 -20.38 3.41
C LEU A 6 2.29 -21.04 2.30
N THR A 7 1.93 -20.81 1.04
CA THR A 7 2.70 -21.35 -0.08
C THR A 7 4.08 -20.71 -0.15
N ASP A 8 5.03 -21.49 -0.66
CA ASP A 8 6.29 -20.95 -1.12
C ASP A 8 6.11 -20.44 -2.56
N GLY A 9 6.84 -19.41 -2.93
CA GLY A 9 6.76 -18.85 -4.27
C GLY A 9 7.61 -17.61 -4.43
N TYR A 10 8.52 -17.65 -5.40
CA TYR A 10 9.00 -16.45 -6.07
C TYR A 10 8.01 -16.14 -7.19
N LYS A 11 7.50 -14.91 -7.24
CA LYS A 11 6.81 -14.42 -8.43
C LYS A 11 7.70 -13.41 -9.15
N PRO A 12 7.73 -13.44 -10.50
CA PRO A 12 8.48 -12.47 -11.29
C PRO A 12 8.13 -11.03 -10.89
N ASP A 13 9.04 -10.11 -11.17
CA ASP A 13 8.76 -8.68 -11.14
C ASP A 13 7.54 -8.42 -12.05
N HIS A 14 6.57 -7.63 -11.57
CA HIS A 14 5.29 -7.32 -12.22
C HIS A 14 4.16 -8.38 -12.13
N ALA A 15 4.32 -9.48 -11.39
CA ALA A 15 3.22 -10.41 -11.10
C ALA A 15 2.70 -10.26 -9.66
N LYS A 16 1.37 -10.17 -9.48
CA LYS A 16 0.72 -10.12 -8.16
C LYS A 16 1.23 -11.22 -7.25
N GLU A 17 1.85 -10.91 -6.12
CA GLU A 17 2.10 -11.92 -5.07
C GLU A 17 0.76 -12.57 -4.71
N SER A 18 0.68 -13.91 -4.62
CA SER A 18 -0.53 -14.47 -4.03
C SER A 18 -0.59 -14.04 -2.56
N GLU A 19 -1.79 -13.92 -2.01
CA GLU A 19 -1.97 -13.29 -0.71
C GLU A 19 -1.16 -13.98 0.40
N ASP A 20 -0.94 -15.29 0.28
CA ASP A 20 -0.18 -16.08 1.23
C ASP A 20 1.35 -15.96 1.08
N VAL A 21 1.85 -15.55 -0.10
CA VAL A 21 3.29 -15.31 -0.36
C VAL A 21 3.78 -14.03 0.32
N TRP A 22 3.02 -12.92 0.23
CA TRP A 22 3.42 -11.69 0.91
C TRP A 22 3.37 -11.86 2.44
N VAL A 23 2.44 -12.68 2.95
CA VAL A 23 2.38 -13.02 4.38
C VAL A 23 3.63 -13.74 4.84
N ARG A 24 4.10 -14.74 4.08
CA ARG A 24 5.36 -15.44 4.37
C ARG A 24 6.55 -14.47 4.44
N ARG A 25 6.60 -13.52 3.50
CA ARG A 25 7.61 -12.45 3.44
C ARG A 25 7.53 -11.51 4.64
N VAL A 26 6.34 -11.04 5.01
CA VAL A 26 6.12 -10.18 6.19
C VAL A 26 6.47 -10.88 7.51
N LEU A 27 6.35 -12.21 7.56
CA LEU A 27 6.80 -13.04 8.67
C LEU A 27 8.33 -13.23 8.70
N GLY A 28 9.05 -12.85 7.64
CA GLY A 28 10.50 -13.04 7.53
C GLY A 28 10.91 -14.50 7.35
N ILE A 29 10.03 -15.31 6.74
CA ILE A 29 10.28 -16.74 6.54
C ILE A 29 10.84 -16.96 5.14
N GLU A 30 12.04 -17.52 5.05
CA GLU A 30 12.70 -17.84 3.79
C GLU A 30 11.95 -18.93 3.00
N GLN A 31 12.26 -19.05 1.71
CA GLN A 31 11.75 -20.12 0.84
C GLN A 31 12.18 -21.50 1.34
N GLY A 32 11.43 -22.54 0.97
CA GLY A 32 11.78 -23.93 1.28
C GLY A 32 10.68 -24.68 2.03
N PRO A 33 10.67 -24.67 3.38
CA PRO A 33 9.79 -25.56 4.12
C PRO A 33 8.32 -25.18 3.94
N GLU A 34 7.45 -26.19 4.10
CA GLU A 34 6.03 -25.96 4.28
C GLU A 34 5.78 -25.20 5.58
N VAL A 35 4.96 -24.14 5.52
CA VAL A 35 4.69 -23.25 6.64
C VAL A 35 3.19 -23.15 6.88
N TRP A 36 2.79 -23.25 8.13
CA TRP A 36 1.40 -23.03 8.55
C TRP A 36 1.33 -21.90 9.57
N LEU A 37 0.57 -20.85 9.30
CA LEU A 37 0.21 -19.86 10.30
C LEU A 37 -0.86 -20.45 11.22
N THR A 38 -0.53 -20.65 12.49
CA THR A 38 -1.40 -21.34 13.45
C THR A 38 -2.05 -20.40 14.45
N GLU A 39 -1.36 -19.32 14.83
CA GLU A 39 -1.88 -18.33 15.77
C GLU A 39 -1.35 -16.93 15.43
N LEU A 40 -2.17 -15.91 15.69
CA LEU A 40 -1.78 -14.51 15.58
C LEU A 40 -2.25 -13.77 16.84
N SER A 41 -1.29 -13.31 17.63
CA SER A 41 -1.51 -12.59 18.88
C SER A 41 -1.34 -11.08 18.69
N HIS A 42 -1.32 -10.32 19.78
CA HIS A 42 -1.10 -8.87 19.76
C HIS A 42 0.38 -8.48 19.71
N LYS A 43 1.30 -9.45 19.81
CA LYS A 43 2.76 -9.24 19.81
C LYS A 43 3.52 -10.21 18.90
N SER A 44 2.88 -11.28 18.46
CA SER A 44 3.56 -12.36 17.75
C SER A 44 2.64 -13.12 16.80
N ALA A 45 3.26 -13.77 15.83
CA ALA A 45 2.66 -14.85 15.05
C ALA A 45 3.29 -16.19 15.50
N VAL A 46 2.51 -17.27 15.48
CA VAL A 46 3.01 -18.62 15.70
C VAL A 46 2.84 -19.42 14.42
N VAL A 47 3.95 -19.94 13.91
CA VAL A 47 3.98 -20.75 12.68
C VAL A 47 4.46 -22.16 12.98
N THR A 48 3.98 -23.14 12.22
CA THR A 48 4.53 -24.49 12.20
C THR A 48 5.35 -24.66 10.93
N MET A 49 6.63 -25.02 11.05
CA MET A 49 7.54 -25.27 9.94
C MET A 49 8.21 -26.63 10.16
N ALA A 50 8.14 -27.53 9.16
CA ALA A 50 8.67 -28.89 9.27
C ALA A 50 8.23 -29.64 10.55
N GLY A 51 6.97 -29.44 10.97
CA GLY A 51 6.40 -30.06 12.17
C GLY A 51 6.79 -29.39 13.51
N MET A 52 7.66 -28.37 13.50
CA MET A 52 8.07 -27.63 14.70
C MET A 52 7.34 -26.29 14.80
N ARG A 53 6.96 -25.90 16.02
CA ARG A 53 6.30 -24.62 16.29
C ARG A 53 7.33 -23.52 16.57
N HIS A 54 7.17 -22.37 15.93
CA HIS A 54 8.03 -21.20 16.07
C HIS A 54 7.19 -19.97 16.39
N THR A 55 7.68 -19.12 17.29
CA THR A 55 7.06 -17.84 17.63
C THR A 55 7.88 -16.71 17.02
N ILE A 56 7.24 -15.86 16.22
CA ILE A 56 7.86 -14.72 15.55
C ILE A 56 7.30 -13.43 16.16
N THR A 57 8.16 -12.62 16.76
CA THR A 57 7.79 -11.30 17.27
C THR A 57 7.79 -10.29 16.12
N LEU A 58 6.73 -9.48 16.02
CA LEU A 58 6.54 -8.55 14.91
C LEU A 58 6.16 -7.15 15.42
N PRO A 59 6.50 -6.09 14.68
CA PRO A 59 5.96 -4.76 14.93
C PRO A 59 4.42 -4.72 14.87
N ARG A 60 3.81 -3.76 15.57
CA ARG A 60 2.34 -3.57 15.59
C ARG A 60 1.76 -3.45 14.18
N THR A 61 2.42 -2.72 13.28
CA THR A 61 1.93 -2.46 11.92
C THR A 61 1.82 -3.75 11.10
N ARG A 62 2.83 -4.61 11.13
CA ARG A 62 2.77 -5.95 10.51
C ARG A 62 1.66 -6.80 11.10
N LEU A 63 1.51 -6.81 12.43
CA LEU A 63 0.46 -7.57 13.10
C LEU A 63 -0.95 -7.14 12.69
N ILE A 64 -1.17 -5.84 12.47
CA ILE A 64 -2.45 -5.33 11.97
C ILE A 64 -2.72 -5.79 10.54
N ALA A 65 -1.73 -5.64 9.65
CA ALA A 65 -1.83 -6.11 8.27
C ALA A 65 -2.15 -7.61 8.19
N LEU A 66 -1.44 -8.43 8.97
CA LEU A 66 -1.67 -9.88 9.04
C LEU A 66 -3.04 -10.23 9.63
N ARG A 67 -3.54 -9.47 10.61
CA ARG A 67 -4.88 -9.70 11.19
C ARG A 67 -5.97 -9.42 10.18
N ALA A 68 -5.86 -8.31 9.46
CA ALA A 68 -6.79 -7.95 8.38
C ALA A 68 -6.87 -9.09 7.35
N TRP A 69 -5.70 -9.57 6.90
CA TRP A 69 -5.62 -10.70 5.98
C TRP A 69 -6.22 -12.00 6.53
N VAL A 70 -5.87 -12.40 7.76
CA VAL A 70 -6.42 -13.62 8.39
C VAL A 70 -7.94 -13.56 8.48
N LEU A 71 -8.51 -12.38 8.79
CA LEU A 71 -9.95 -12.22 8.85
C LEU A 71 -10.62 -12.40 7.49
N ASN A 72 -9.97 -11.95 6.40
CA ASN A 72 -10.48 -12.11 5.05
C ASN A 72 -10.43 -13.57 4.61
N VAL A 73 -9.29 -14.24 4.80
CA VAL A 73 -9.10 -15.65 4.42
C VAL A 73 -10.02 -16.60 5.21
N LEU A 74 -10.19 -16.36 6.52
CA LEU A 74 -11.00 -17.26 7.36
C LEU A 74 -12.50 -17.08 7.18
N ASN A 75 -12.96 -15.89 6.79
CA ASN A 75 -14.38 -15.57 6.71
C ASN A 75 -14.88 -15.39 5.26
N GLU A 76 -14.01 -15.59 4.26
CA GLU A 76 -14.33 -15.42 2.83
C GLU A 76 -15.11 -14.13 2.55
N ARG A 77 -14.65 -13.01 3.15
CA ARG A 77 -15.42 -11.76 3.13
C ARG A 77 -15.43 -11.17 1.73
N PRO A 78 -16.60 -10.77 1.19
CA PRO A 78 -16.65 -10.08 -0.08
C PRO A 78 -15.96 -8.72 0.01
N GLU A 79 -15.42 -8.27 -1.13
CA GLU A 79 -15.09 -6.86 -1.31
C GLU A 79 -16.37 -6.03 -1.14
N ASN A 80 -16.33 -5.01 -0.29
CA ASN A 80 -17.52 -4.21 0.03
C ASN A 80 -17.62 -2.93 -0.84
N GLY A 81 -16.82 -2.82 -1.89
CA GLY A 81 -16.75 -1.64 -2.76
C GLY A 81 -16.13 -0.40 -2.10
N ARG A 82 -15.67 -0.46 -0.85
CA ARG A 82 -14.82 0.59 -0.27
C ARG A 82 -13.40 0.39 -0.81
N VAL A 83 -12.79 1.44 -1.32
CA VAL A 83 -11.37 1.43 -1.66
C VAL A 83 -10.61 1.95 -0.45
N GLY A 84 -9.88 1.10 0.28
CA GLY A 84 -8.91 1.59 1.25
C GLY A 84 -7.58 1.80 0.55
N GLY A 85 -7.43 2.96 -0.09
CA GLY A 85 -6.19 3.31 -0.77
C GLY A 85 -5.03 3.51 0.21
N ALA A 86 -4.10 2.57 0.25
CA ALA A 86 -2.84 2.66 0.98
C ALA A 86 -1.75 3.53 0.29
N ILE A 87 -2.05 4.82 0.08
CA ILE A 87 -1.19 6.01 0.34
C ILE A 87 0.23 6.17 -0.23
N ALA A 88 0.39 7.36 -0.83
CA ALA A 88 1.58 8.15 -1.10
C ALA A 88 2.67 8.23 0.00
N VAL A 89 3.92 8.19 -0.44
CA VAL A 89 5.10 8.65 0.30
C VAL A 89 5.43 10.09 -0.12
N MET A 90 5.56 11.03 0.83
CA MET A 90 5.74 12.45 0.53
C MET A 90 6.89 13.08 1.33
N LEU A 91 7.74 13.88 0.66
CA LEU A 91 8.67 14.80 1.31
C LEU A 91 8.03 16.17 1.43
N ARG A 92 8.14 16.76 2.62
CA ARG A 92 7.93 18.20 2.81
C ARG A 92 9.27 18.84 3.19
N SER A 93 9.97 19.37 2.20
CA SER A 93 11.23 20.09 2.42
C SER A 93 11.00 21.42 3.18
N PRO A 94 11.93 21.84 4.06
CA PRO A 94 11.96 23.19 4.62
C PRO A 94 11.97 24.32 3.56
N GLN A 95 12.44 24.01 2.35
CA GLN A 95 12.46 24.93 1.20
C GLN A 95 11.17 24.89 0.36
N LEU A 96 10.11 24.22 0.85
CA LEU A 96 8.82 24.03 0.17
C LEU A 96 8.90 23.19 -1.13
N GLU A 97 10.00 22.48 -1.36
CA GLU A 97 10.05 21.47 -2.41
C GLU A 97 9.26 20.24 -1.95
N VAL A 98 8.08 20.07 -2.56
CA VAL A 98 7.23 18.90 -2.34
C VAL A 98 7.60 17.85 -3.38
N GLU A 99 7.94 16.67 -2.90
CA GLU A 99 8.16 15.48 -3.72
C GLU A 99 7.18 14.39 -3.30
N LEU A 100 6.62 13.68 -4.28
CA LEU A 100 5.63 12.63 -4.10
C LEU A 100 6.05 11.39 -4.87
N ILE A 101 6.15 10.26 -4.17
CA ILE A 101 6.23 8.94 -4.79
C ILE A 101 4.83 8.32 -4.79
N CYS A 102 4.35 7.98 -5.98
CA CYS A 102 3.04 7.39 -6.23
C CYS A 102 3.17 6.31 -7.33
N GLN A 103 2.06 5.79 -7.84
CA GLN A 103 2.04 4.87 -8.97
C GLN A 103 1.58 5.58 -10.24
N GLN A 104 2.12 5.19 -11.40
CA GLN A 104 1.54 5.50 -12.72
C GLN A 104 1.00 4.23 -13.37
N LYS A 105 -0.24 4.26 -13.84
CA LYS A 105 -0.82 3.12 -14.56
C LYS A 105 -0.18 3.01 -15.94
N ASP A 106 0.21 1.80 -16.33
CA ASP A 106 0.79 1.54 -17.66
C ASP A 106 -0.26 1.65 -18.77
N ASP A 107 0.24 1.57 -20.01
CA ASP A 107 -0.58 1.63 -21.23
C ASP A 107 -1.36 0.34 -21.50
N GLN A 108 -1.11 -0.73 -20.74
CA GLN A 108 -1.79 -2.02 -20.85
C GLN A 108 -2.93 -2.19 -19.84
N HIS A 109 -3.15 -1.19 -18.97
CA HIS A 109 -4.20 -1.22 -17.96
C HIS A 109 -5.58 -1.55 -18.59
N PRO A 110 -6.38 -2.43 -17.97
CA PRO A 110 -7.65 -2.91 -18.55
C PRO A 110 -8.66 -1.78 -18.76
N THR A 111 -8.72 -0.83 -17.82
CA THR A 111 -9.52 0.40 -17.97
C THR A 111 -8.73 1.44 -18.76
N GLU A 112 -9.13 1.71 -20.01
CA GLU A 112 -8.46 2.68 -20.89
C GLU A 112 -8.39 4.08 -20.27
N ALA A 113 -9.45 4.50 -19.60
CA ALA A 113 -9.50 5.79 -18.89
C ALA A 113 -8.52 5.88 -17.71
N CYS A 114 -7.85 4.80 -17.30
CA CYS A 114 -6.82 4.84 -16.24
C CYS A 114 -5.39 4.91 -16.80
N ARG A 115 -5.16 4.54 -18.05
CA ARG A 115 -3.81 4.46 -18.66
C ARG A 115 -3.06 5.78 -18.56
N GLY A 116 -1.78 5.73 -18.21
CA GLY A 116 -0.89 6.88 -18.05
C GLY A 116 -1.19 7.80 -16.87
N ARG A 117 -2.26 7.56 -16.10
CA ARG A 117 -2.64 8.39 -14.95
C ARG A 117 -1.97 7.93 -13.67
N TYR A 118 -1.86 8.86 -12.73
CA TYR A 118 -1.29 8.63 -11.42
C TYR A 118 -2.36 8.15 -10.43
N CYS A 119 -1.97 7.24 -9.55
CA CYS A 119 -2.76 6.88 -8.39
C CYS A 119 -1.85 6.73 -7.18
N LEU A 120 -2.43 6.77 -6.00
CA LEU A 120 -1.71 6.34 -4.81
C LEU A 120 -1.56 4.81 -4.85
N PHE A 121 -0.58 4.30 -4.12
CA PHE A 121 -0.48 2.88 -3.84
C PHE A 121 -1.72 2.41 -3.06
N GLY A 122 -2.05 1.13 -3.17
CA GLY A 122 -3.05 0.41 -2.39
C GLY A 122 -4.25 -0.10 -3.19
N GLY A 123 -5.24 -0.61 -2.46
CA GLY A 123 -6.33 -1.37 -3.06
C GLY A 123 -7.65 -1.32 -2.29
N SER A 124 -8.44 -2.39 -2.42
CA SER A 124 -9.81 -2.44 -1.91
C SER A 124 -9.85 -2.92 -0.45
N GLY A 125 -10.76 -2.33 0.32
CA GLY A 125 -11.08 -2.81 1.67
C GLY A 125 -12.06 -3.98 1.63
N HIS A 126 -11.95 -4.84 2.64
CA HIS A 126 -12.89 -5.95 2.83
C HIS A 126 -13.95 -5.59 3.87
N GLU A 127 -15.07 -6.31 3.85
CA GLU A 127 -16.12 -6.11 4.85
C GLU A 127 -15.59 -6.27 6.28
N GLY A 128 -15.90 -5.31 7.15
CA GLY A 128 -15.48 -5.33 8.55
C GLY A 128 -14.01 -4.99 8.81
N GLU A 129 -13.23 -4.59 7.81
CA GLU A 129 -11.92 -3.95 8.04
C GLU A 129 -12.10 -2.50 8.55
N THR A 130 -11.27 -2.12 9.50
CA THR A 130 -11.05 -0.71 9.85
C THR A 130 -10.18 -0.03 8.81
N ILE A 131 -10.19 1.30 8.79
CA ILE A 131 -9.35 2.11 7.89
C ILE A 131 -7.86 1.75 8.04
N GLU A 132 -7.38 1.64 9.28
CA GLU A 132 -5.98 1.30 9.57
C GLU A 132 -5.61 -0.10 9.08
N GLU A 133 -6.51 -1.07 9.23
CA GLU A 133 -6.33 -2.44 8.75
C GLU A 133 -6.20 -2.51 7.23
N THR A 134 -7.10 -1.85 6.50
CA THR A 134 -7.04 -1.86 5.03
C THR A 134 -5.77 -1.20 4.53
N ILE A 135 -5.44 -0.03 5.08
CA ILE A 135 -4.24 0.73 4.72
C ILE A 135 -2.98 -0.12 4.91
N LEU A 136 -2.80 -0.69 6.10
CA LEU A 136 -1.57 -1.41 6.39
C LEU A 136 -1.49 -2.72 5.60
N ARG A 137 -2.60 -3.43 5.42
CA ARG A 137 -2.64 -4.66 4.61
C ARG A 137 -2.18 -4.41 3.19
N GLU A 138 -2.84 -3.49 2.50
CA GLU A 138 -2.51 -3.12 1.11
C GLU A 138 -1.08 -2.58 0.99
N PHE A 139 -0.61 -1.80 1.96
CA PHE A 139 0.76 -1.27 1.97
C PHE A 139 1.84 -2.35 2.01
N TYR A 140 1.66 -3.37 2.86
CA TYR A 140 2.60 -4.51 2.93
C TYR A 140 2.45 -5.49 1.77
N GLU A 141 1.27 -5.55 1.12
CA GLU A 141 1.05 -6.31 -0.12
C GLU A 141 1.77 -5.67 -1.31
N GLU A 142 1.78 -4.34 -1.39
CA GLU A 142 2.44 -3.61 -2.48
C GLU A 142 3.96 -3.55 -2.35
N ILE A 143 4.50 -3.23 -1.16
CA ILE A 143 5.94 -3.06 -0.96
C ILE A 143 6.57 -4.40 -0.53
N ARG A 144 7.32 -5.00 -1.45
CA ARG A 144 8.06 -6.25 -1.23
C ARG A 144 9.17 -6.08 -0.20
N ASP A 145 9.82 -4.92 -0.19
CA ASP A 145 10.86 -4.59 0.78
C ASP A 145 10.28 -4.34 2.18
N VAL A 146 10.25 -5.39 3.01
CA VAL A 146 9.62 -5.33 4.34
C VAL A 146 10.31 -4.33 5.28
N GLY A 147 11.63 -4.15 5.15
CA GLY A 147 12.36 -3.18 5.96
C GLY A 147 11.96 -1.74 5.62
N LEU A 148 11.82 -1.45 4.33
CA LEU A 148 11.30 -0.16 3.86
C LEU A 148 9.84 0.06 4.26
N ALA A 149 9.00 -0.96 4.11
CA ALA A 149 7.60 -0.89 4.54
C ALA A 149 7.49 -0.61 6.05
N ASP A 150 8.26 -1.27 6.90
CA ASP A 150 8.27 -0.99 8.34
C ASP A 150 8.63 0.46 8.64
N MET A 151 9.69 0.99 8.00
CA MET A 151 10.13 2.37 8.21
C MET A 151 9.03 3.37 7.84
N LEU A 152 8.41 3.21 6.68
CA LEU A 152 7.36 4.08 6.19
C LEU A 152 6.08 3.96 7.03
N ALA A 153 5.65 2.73 7.35
CA ALA A 153 4.48 2.46 8.17
C ALA A 153 4.61 3.05 9.58
N SER A 154 5.81 3.08 10.14
CA SER A 154 6.06 3.68 11.47
C SER A 154 5.86 5.21 11.51
N LYS A 155 5.96 5.87 10.35
CA LYS A 155 5.80 7.33 10.20
C LYS A 155 4.47 7.71 9.53
N MET A 156 3.63 6.72 9.24
CA MET A 156 2.42 6.89 8.47
C MET A 156 1.34 7.57 9.28
N ILE A 157 0.83 8.70 8.80
CA ILE A 157 -0.29 9.43 9.42
C ILE A 157 -1.57 9.04 8.72
N ILE A 158 -2.39 8.20 9.33
CA ILE A 158 -3.69 7.77 8.78
C ILE A 158 -4.71 8.91 8.84
N LYS A 159 -5.32 9.18 7.69
CA LYS A 159 -6.37 10.17 7.46
C LYS A 159 -7.71 9.45 7.25
N GLY A 160 -8.79 10.17 7.52
CA GLY A 160 -10.15 9.64 7.50
C GLY A 160 -10.65 9.27 6.10
N LEU A 161 -11.95 8.99 6.00
CA LEU A 161 -12.62 8.68 4.74
C LEU A 161 -12.97 9.96 3.97
N HIS A 162 -12.66 9.96 2.69
CA HIS A 162 -13.04 10.96 1.71
C HIS A 162 -13.91 10.32 0.64
N ARG A 163 -14.74 11.14 -0.02
CA ARG A 163 -15.47 10.75 -1.23
C ARG A 163 -14.85 11.48 -2.40
N LEU A 164 -14.38 10.72 -3.38
CA LEU A 164 -13.64 11.27 -4.51
C LEU A 164 -14.26 10.77 -5.81
N PRO A 165 -14.35 11.62 -6.85
CA PRO A 165 -14.68 11.16 -8.18
C PRO A 165 -13.51 10.35 -8.76
N SER A 166 -13.83 9.35 -9.57
CA SER A 166 -12.86 8.49 -10.25
C SER A 166 -13.23 8.29 -11.70
N VAL A 167 -12.22 8.09 -12.54
CA VAL A 167 -12.41 7.62 -13.92
C VAL A 167 -12.49 6.10 -14.00
N GLN A 168 -12.16 5.40 -12.91
CA GLN A 168 -12.22 3.94 -12.82
C GLN A 168 -13.60 3.43 -12.37
N TRP A 169 -14.33 4.21 -11.57
CA TRP A 169 -15.63 3.85 -11.02
C TRP A 169 -16.68 4.89 -11.37
N GLU A 170 -17.90 4.45 -11.64
CA GLU A 170 -19.02 5.36 -11.82
C GLU A 170 -19.38 6.02 -10.47
N GLY A 171 -19.46 7.35 -10.47
CA GLY A 171 -19.79 8.14 -9.27
C GLY A 171 -18.58 8.45 -8.37
N GLU A 172 -18.86 8.61 -7.08
CA GLU A 172 -17.82 8.85 -6.05
C GLU A 172 -17.50 7.54 -5.33
N TYR A 173 -16.21 7.26 -5.16
CA TYR A 173 -15.74 6.14 -4.36
C TYR A 173 -15.23 6.64 -3.01
N GLN A 174 -15.32 5.79 -2.00
CA GLN A 174 -14.80 6.07 -0.67
C GLN A 174 -13.32 5.72 -0.62
N ALA A 175 -12.48 6.70 -0.27
CA ALA A 175 -11.03 6.55 -0.14
C ALA A 175 -10.60 6.95 1.27
N ALA A 176 -9.92 6.05 1.98
CA ALA A 176 -9.08 6.44 3.11
C ALA A 176 -7.62 6.45 2.65
N PHE A 177 -6.77 7.22 3.34
CA PHE A 177 -5.35 7.28 3.03
C PHE A 177 -4.53 7.60 4.29
N GLY A 178 -3.23 7.78 4.16
CA GLY A 178 -2.33 8.02 5.30
C GLY A 178 -0.83 8.01 5.01
N VAL A 179 -0.18 9.09 5.37
CA VAL A 179 0.97 9.53 4.57
C VAL A 179 2.23 9.26 5.35
N ALA A 180 3.22 8.61 4.74
CA ALA A 180 4.57 8.62 5.27
C ALA A 180 5.21 9.96 4.92
N LEU A 181 5.52 10.76 5.95
CA LEU A 181 6.10 12.09 5.81
C LEU A 181 7.48 12.17 6.44
N THR A 182 8.38 12.88 5.76
CA THR A 182 9.64 13.32 6.37
C THR A 182 9.98 14.75 5.96
N SER A 183 10.72 15.44 6.82
CA SER A 183 11.38 16.71 6.53
C SER A 183 12.89 16.55 6.33
N ASP A 184 13.41 15.33 6.49
CA ASP A 184 14.80 14.98 6.28
C ASP A 184 15.01 14.59 4.80
N THR A 185 15.86 15.36 4.12
CA THR A 185 16.15 15.18 2.69
C THR A 185 16.95 13.91 2.42
N GLU A 186 17.85 13.52 3.34
CA GLU A 186 18.64 12.30 3.21
C GLU A 186 17.75 11.07 3.41
N GLU A 187 16.87 11.11 4.41
CA GLU A 187 15.88 10.06 4.64
C GLU A 187 14.95 9.88 3.43
N PHE A 188 14.44 10.97 2.86
CA PHE A 188 13.61 10.86 1.66
C PHE A 188 14.38 10.38 0.44
N ALA A 189 15.62 10.84 0.25
CA ALA A 189 16.46 10.35 -0.84
C ALA A 189 16.66 8.83 -0.74
N HIS A 190 16.87 8.32 0.47
CA HIS A 190 16.93 6.88 0.75
C HIS A 190 15.62 6.16 0.42
N TRP A 191 14.46 6.70 0.84
CA TRP A 191 13.16 6.12 0.50
C TRP A 191 12.94 6.09 -1.01
N ARG A 192 13.18 7.21 -1.68
CA ARG A 192 13.02 7.37 -3.14
C ARG A 192 13.88 6.36 -3.89
N GLU A 193 15.16 6.24 -3.55
CA GLU A 193 16.08 5.31 -4.20
C GLU A 193 15.57 3.88 -4.11
N ARG A 194 15.13 3.45 -2.91
CA ARG A 194 14.60 2.11 -2.72
C ARG A 194 13.26 1.89 -3.41
N LEU A 195 12.30 2.80 -3.28
CA LEU A 195 10.98 2.66 -3.91
C LEU A 195 11.08 2.61 -5.44
N LEU A 196 12.05 3.33 -6.04
CA LEU A 196 12.27 3.30 -7.48
C LEU A 196 13.17 2.14 -7.95
N SER A 197 13.65 1.30 -7.03
CA SER A 197 14.49 0.14 -7.38
C SER A 197 13.64 -1.00 -7.97
N PRO A 198 14.14 -1.69 -9.01
CA PRO A 198 13.45 -2.85 -9.58
C PRO A 198 13.12 -3.92 -8.52
N GLY A 199 11.94 -4.52 -8.63
CA GLY A 199 11.48 -5.61 -7.75
C GLY A 199 11.00 -5.19 -6.36
N VAL A 200 10.99 -3.89 -6.03
CA VAL A 200 10.47 -3.40 -4.73
C VAL A 200 8.96 -3.39 -4.66
N PHE A 201 8.28 -3.14 -5.78
CA PHE A 201 6.82 -3.20 -5.86
C PHE A 201 6.35 -4.51 -6.52
N SER A 202 5.21 -5.03 -6.06
CA SER A 202 4.59 -6.24 -6.62
C SER A 202 3.88 -5.97 -7.96
N GLU A 203 3.04 -4.93 -8.01
CA GLU A 203 2.17 -4.61 -9.16
C GLU A 203 2.20 -3.13 -9.59
N SER A 204 2.96 -2.30 -8.87
CA SER A 204 2.92 -0.86 -9.03
C SER A 204 4.13 -0.34 -9.79
N ASN A 205 3.92 0.42 -10.86
CA ASN A 205 4.98 1.18 -11.51
C ASN A 205 5.18 2.47 -10.72
N PRO A 206 6.28 2.62 -9.96
CA PRO A 206 6.46 3.79 -9.14
C PRO A 206 6.77 5.00 -10.01
N ALA A 207 6.18 6.13 -9.64
CA ALA A 207 6.32 7.42 -10.30
C ALA A 207 6.73 8.48 -9.29
N HIS A 208 7.51 9.43 -9.76
CA HIS A 208 8.04 10.49 -8.94
C HIS A 208 7.61 11.86 -9.47
N LEU A 209 6.77 12.54 -8.70
CA LEU A 209 6.30 13.89 -9.00
C LEU A 209 7.00 14.90 -8.10
N LYS A 210 7.46 16.00 -8.68
CA LYS A 210 8.28 17.02 -7.99
C LYS A 210 7.75 18.43 -8.21
N GLY A 211 7.83 19.26 -7.16
CA GLY A 211 7.76 20.72 -7.24
C GLY A 211 6.70 21.23 -8.23
N VAL A 212 7.11 22.08 -9.17
CA VAL A 212 6.23 22.73 -10.16
C VAL A 212 5.39 21.73 -10.95
N ASP A 213 5.94 20.56 -11.29
CA ASP A 213 5.21 19.55 -12.05
C ASP A 213 4.07 18.92 -11.25
N LEU A 214 4.27 18.71 -9.95
CA LEU A 214 3.21 18.25 -9.06
C LEU A 214 2.13 19.33 -8.91
N PHE A 215 2.52 20.58 -8.64
CA PHE A 215 1.57 21.70 -8.50
C PHE A 215 0.75 21.91 -9.77
N ARG A 216 1.38 21.90 -10.95
CA ARG A 216 0.68 22.02 -12.23
C ARG A 216 -0.38 20.93 -12.39
N LYS A 217 -0.03 19.67 -12.12
CA LYS A 217 -0.96 18.55 -12.19
C LYS A 217 -2.15 18.72 -11.24
N ILE A 218 -1.90 19.16 -10.00
CA ILE A 218 -2.98 19.43 -9.03
C ILE A 218 -3.92 20.53 -9.54
N VAL A 219 -3.39 21.62 -10.09
CA VAL A 219 -4.20 22.74 -10.63
C VAL A 219 -5.02 22.32 -11.85
N GLU A 220 -4.43 21.55 -12.76
CA GLU A 220 -5.12 21.03 -13.94
C GLU A 220 -6.21 20.03 -13.55
N GLU A 221 -5.94 19.15 -12.59
CA GLU A 221 -6.92 18.20 -12.04
C GLU A 221 -8.11 18.90 -11.37
N ARG A 222 -7.88 20.02 -10.66
CA ARG A 222 -8.97 20.83 -10.08
C ARG A 222 -9.94 21.37 -11.14
N ARG A 223 -9.46 21.61 -12.37
CA ARG A 223 -10.29 22.08 -13.49
C ARG A 223 -10.99 20.93 -14.20
N GLN A 224 -10.35 19.77 -14.25
CA GLN A 224 -10.85 18.57 -14.92
C GLN A 224 -10.49 17.33 -14.08
N PRO A 225 -11.38 16.90 -13.16
CA PRO A 225 -11.17 15.68 -12.39
C PRO A 225 -10.98 14.47 -13.30
N GLY A 226 -10.01 13.62 -13.00
CA GLY A 226 -9.68 12.46 -13.81
C GLY A 226 -8.71 12.72 -14.96
N TYR A 227 -8.06 13.88 -15.03
CA TYR A 227 -7.13 14.21 -16.12
C TYR A 227 -5.76 13.58 -15.89
N TRP A 228 -5.17 13.83 -14.73
CA TRP A 228 -3.90 13.29 -14.26
C TRP A 228 -4.04 12.14 -13.28
N PHE A 229 -5.09 12.11 -12.45
CA PHE A 229 -5.23 11.13 -11.39
C PHE A 229 -6.41 10.19 -11.63
N VAL A 230 -6.24 8.90 -11.34
CA VAL A 230 -7.31 7.90 -11.51
C VAL A 230 -8.52 8.24 -10.63
N GLY A 231 -8.27 8.59 -9.37
CA GLY A 231 -9.31 8.78 -8.36
C GLY A 231 -9.34 10.17 -7.74
N SER A 232 -9.02 11.22 -8.50
CA SER A 232 -8.96 12.61 -8.02
C SER A 232 -8.14 12.79 -6.73
N HIS A 233 -7.09 11.99 -6.56
CA HIS A 233 -6.23 12.02 -5.36
C HIS A 233 -5.54 13.36 -5.13
N HIS A 234 -5.56 14.27 -6.12
CA HIS A 234 -5.10 15.64 -5.97
C HIS A 234 -5.74 16.38 -4.79
N THR A 235 -7.01 16.12 -4.45
CA THR A 235 -7.67 16.72 -3.29
C THR A 235 -6.98 16.32 -2.00
N LEU A 236 -6.66 15.03 -1.86
CA LEU A 236 -5.96 14.50 -0.70
C LEU A 236 -4.53 15.05 -0.61
N ILE A 237 -3.84 15.10 -1.75
CA ILE A 237 -2.49 15.66 -1.85
C ILE A 237 -2.51 17.14 -1.42
N ALA A 238 -3.47 17.92 -1.92
CA ALA A 238 -3.61 19.33 -1.57
C ALA A 238 -3.91 19.54 -0.07
N ASP A 239 -4.79 18.72 0.52
CA ASP A 239 -5.10 18.74 1.96
C ASP A 239 -3.85 18.49 2.83
N ILE A 240 -2.97 17.57 2.42
CA ILE A 240 -1.70 17.29 3.11
C ILE A 240 -0.76 18.50 3.04
N LEU A 241 -0.76 19.18 1.89
CA LEU A 241 0.12 20.33 1.63
C LEU A 241 -0.41 21.63 2.23
N GLY A 242 -1.71 21.69 2.56
CA GLY A 242 -2.36 22.81 3.23
C GLY A 242 -2.83 23.93 2.30
N PHE A 243 -3.34 23.61 1.10
CA PHE A 243 -3.91 24.59 0.16
C PHE A 243 -5.02 24.03 -0.74
#